data_AF-A0A7W0VCF7-F1
#
_entry.id   AF-A0A7W0VCF7-F1
#
_cell.length_a   1.000
_cell.length_b   1.000
_cell.length_c   1.000
_cell.angle_alpha   90.00
_cell.angle_beta   90.00
_cell.angle_gamma   90.00
#
_symmetry.space_group_name_H-M   'P 1'
#
loop_
_entity.id
_entity.type
_entity.pdbx_description
1 polymer ?
#
loop_
_entity_poly.entity_id
_entity_poly.type
_entity_poly.pdbx_seq_one_letter_code
_entity_poly.pdbx_strand_id
1 'polypeptide(L)'
;MIRPTVVGLLALCGACSVLYDPNNLGSDRIDAAVSDVLDAPMTDGTDGMDAAIDAFDPPIDGPPGSLMVTSVTAPTLYEGTGTGSRPALVIVNVSGLITAAPILTLAPIMDGTTPRTATITANRVSADRSKIAIAIELPVLPMTAHGVTRILRLTIEQTGAIVEADLTVTGLDELTPAAATVNTSTLRTLYSTATVASAVRFIGAAPALIRTTSNISITDVVHVDGVGSEPGAHGCAGGPGSTAGGCGTSGGGGGTSGLSGSAGGGGGFGATGAGGMGNSPGGGGAPSGDELLTSLTTNIGAAGNRGNGGGGGGDATLGAGGAGGGGGGVLELTAG
;
A
#
# COMPACT_ATOMS: atom_id res chain seq x y z
N MET A 1 -0.26 -16.53 -17.08
CA MET A 1 -0.81 -16.01 -15.82
C MET A 1 0.12 -16.46 -14.69
N ILE A 2 1.18 -15.69 -14.43
CA ILE A 2 2.22 -16.00 -13.43
C ILE A 2 1.79 -15.29 -12.15
N ARG A 3 1.51 -16.06 -11.10
CA ARG A 3 1.25 -15.51 -9.76
C ARG A 3 2.55 -14.93 -9.21
N PRO A 4 2.54 -13.80 -8.48
CA PRO A 4 3.71 -13.36 -7.74
C PRO A 4 4.04 -14.45 -6.72
N THR A 5 5.24 -15.02 -6.85
CA THR A 5 5.73 -16.05 -5.92
C THR A 5 6.58 -15.32 -4.89
N VAL A 6 6.01 -15.05 -3.71
CA VAL A 6 6.79 -14.59 -2.56
C VAL A 6 7.48 -15.83 -1.99
N VAL A 7 8.74 -16.07 -2.37
CA VAL A 7 9.59 -17.09 -1.74
C VAL A 7 10.47 -16.40 -0.71
N GLY A 8 9.96 -16.26 0.51
CA GLY A 8 10.71 -15.70 1.63
C GLY A 8 10.41 -16.49 2.90
N LEU A 9 11.42 -17.16 3.45
CA LEU A 9 11.34 -17.80 4.77
C LEU A 9 11.45 -16.69 5.83
N LEU A 10 10.31 -16.10 6.22
CA LEU A 10 10.24 -15.17 7.35
C LEU A 10 10.30 -15.95 8.68
N ALA A 11 11.45 -15.92 9.36
CA ALA A 11 11.57 -16.37 10.73
C ALA A 11 11.05 -15.26 11.68
N LEU A 12 9.78 -15.35 12.06
CA LEU A 12 9.14 -14.44 13.02
C LEU A 12 9.47 -14.89 14.46
N CYS A 13 10.30 -14.12 15.16
CA CYS A 13 10.55 -14.32 16.59
C CYS A 13 9.71 -13.32 17.40
N GLY A 14 8.71 -13.82 18.14
CA GLY A 14 7.99 -13.11 19.22
C GLY A 14 7.26 -11.79 18.86
N ALA A 15 5.93 -11.86 18.69
CA ALA A 15 5.00 -10.71 18.63
C ALA A 15 5.12 -9.74 17.44
N CYS A 16 5.43 -10.25 16.24
CA CYS A 16 5.31 -9.48 15.00
C CYS A 16 4.07 -9.95 14.21
N SER A 17 3.19 -9.03 13.82
CA SER A 17 2.05 -9.29 12.93
C SER A 17 2.36 -8.76 11.52
N VAL A 18 2.05 -9.56 10.49
CA VAL A 18 2.16 -9.15 9.08
C VAL A 18 0.75 -9.07 8.51
N LEU A 19 0.33 -7.87 8.13
CA LEU A 19 -0.87 -7.67 7.34
C LEU A 19 -0.46 -7.51 5.88
N TYR A 20 -0.80 -8.51 5.06
CA TYR A 20 -0.65 -8.45 3.61
C TYR A 20 -2.04 -8.37 3.00
N ASP A 21 -2.41 -7.19 2.49
CA ASP A 21 -3.63 -7.01 1.72
C ASP A 21 -3.28 -6.73 0.25
N PRO A 22 -3.35 -7.73 -0.64
CA PRO A 22 -3.08 -7.54 -2.06
C PRO A 22 -4.19 -6.72 -2.76
N ASN A 23 -5.24 -6.30 -2.05
CA ASN A 23 -6.45 -5.68 -2.60
C ASN A 23 -6.87 -4.37 -1.91
N ASN A 24 -6.02 -3.73 -1.08
CA ASN A 24 -6.38 -2.51 -0.35
C ASN A 24 -6.42 -1.26 -1.26
N LEU A 25 -7.38 -1.26 -2.18
CA LEU A 25 -7.79 -0.08 -2.92
C LEU A 25 -8.73 0.71 -2.02
N GLY A 26 -8.44 2.00 -1.80
CA GLY A 26 -9.35 2.93 -1.15
C GLY A 26 -10.76 2.84 -1.74
N SER A 27 -11.75 3.20 -0.94
CA SER A 27 -13.21 3.07 -1.17
C SER A 27 -13.78 3.64 -2.47
N ASP A 28 -12.96 4.18 -3.36
CA ASP A 28 -13.36 4.80 -4.63
C ASP A 28 -13.37 3.75 -5.76
N ARG A 29 -13.73 2.51 -5.44
CA ARG A 29 -13.98 1.47 -6.44
C ARG A 29 -15.20 1.87 -7.26
N ILE A 30 -14.93 2.28 -8.50
CA ILE A 30 -15.82 2.01 -9.63
C ILE A 30 -15.67 0.51 -9.94
N ASP A 31 -16.07 -0.35 -9.01
CA ASP A 31 -16.54 -1.67 -9.42
C ASP A 31 -17.81 -1.33 -10.19
N ALA A 32 -17.73 -1.36 -11.54
CA ALA A 32 -18.93 -1.34 -12.34
C ALA A 32 -19.85 -2.37 -11.72
N ALA A 33 -20.98 -1.93 -11.16
CA ALA A 33 -21.94 -2.82 -10.55
C ALA A 33 -22.10 -3.97 -11.54
N VAL A 34 -21.80 -5.19 -11.10
CA VAL A 34 -22.35 -6.35 -11.78
C VAL A 34 -23.84 -6.09 -11.64
N SER A 35 -24.41 -5.48 -12.67
CA SER A 35 -25.83 -5.50 -12.87
C SER A 35 -26.09 -6.98 -13.02
N ASP A 36 -26.40 -7.62 -11.89
CA ASP A 36 -27.27 -8.77 -11.85
C ASP A 36 -28.52 -8.32 -12.59
N VAL A 37 -28.44 -8.39 -13.92
CA VAL A 37 -29.59 -8.64 -14.76
C VAL A 37 -29.98 -10.04 -14.32
N LEU A 38 -30.71 -10.08 -13.21
CA LEU A 38 -31.62 -11.15 -12.88
C LEU A 38 -32.38 -11.38 -14.18
N ASP A 39 -32.12 -12.53 -14.79
CA ASP A 39 -32.99 -13.15 -15.78
C ASP A 39 -34.38 -13.23 -15.14
N ALA A 40 -35.14 -12.15 -15.25
CA ALA A 40 -36.54 -12.14 -14.92
C ALA A 40 -37.18 -13.12 -15.91
N PRO A 41 -37.86 -14.18 -15.44
CA PRO A 41 -38.56 -15.06 -16.34
C PRO A 41 -39.61 -14.22 -17.06
N MET A 42 -39.45 -14.07 -18.38
CA MET A 42 -40.48 -13.51 -19.26
C MET A 42 -41.70 -14.42 -19.16
N THR A 43 -42.63 -14.06 -18.28
CA THR A 43 -43.99 -14.58 -18.33
C THR A 43 -44.70 -13.90 -19.49
N ASP A 44 -44.71 -14.61 -20.61
CA ASP A 44 -45.67 -14.53 -21.71
C ASP A 44 -47.09 -14.31 -21.17
N GLY A 45 -47.72 -13.23 -21.60
CA GLY A 45 -49.07 -12.88 -21.19
C GLY A 45 -49.57 -11.56 -21.74
N THR A 46 -49.97 -11.57 -23.02
CA THR A 46 -50.96 -10.69 -23.67
C THR A 46 -50.53 -9.28 -24.12
N ASP A 47 -50.26 -9.20 -25.42
CA ASP A 47 -50.84 -8.28 -26.43
C ASP A 47 -51.25 -6.87 -25.99
N GLY A 48 -50.50 -5.87 -26.46
CA GLY A 48 -51.05 -4.53 -26.64
C GLY A 48 -50.02 -3.42 -26.62
N MET A 49 -49.39 -3.18 -27.77
CA MET A 49 -48.41 -2.12 -28.06
C MET A 49 -46.99 -2.46 -27.62
N ASP A 50 -46.30 -3.22 -28.47
CA ASP A 50 -44.85 -3.09 -28.65
C ASP A 50 -44.54 -1.62 -28.97
N ALA A 51 -44.32 -0.82 -27.93
CA ALA A 51 -43.47 0.33 -28.06
C ALA A 51 -42.11 -0.24 -28.48
N ALA A 52 -41.68 0.11 -29.70
CA ALA A 52 -40.37 -0.26 -30.24
C ALA A 52 -39.26 0.28 -29.33
N ILE A 53 -38.97 -0.42 -28.23
CA ILE A 53 -37.88 -0.19 -27.28
C ILE A 53 -36.61 -0.92 -27.77
N ASP A 54 -36.60 -1.38 -29.02
CA ASP A 54 -35.42 -1.94 -29.69
C ASP A 54 -35.26 -1.39 -31.12
N ALA A 55 -35.77 -0.19 -31.38
CA ALA A 55 -35.20 0.60 -32.46
C ALA A 55 -33.79 0.98 -32.01
N PHE A 56 -32.84 0.08 -32.30
CA PHE A 56 -31.44 0.37 -32.44
C PHE A 56 -31.36 1.56 -33.39
N ASP A 57 -31.37 2.76 -32.82
CA ASP A 57 -31.30 3.99 -33.59
C ASP A 57 -30.07 3.81 -34.47
N PRO A 58 -30.23 3.81 -35.81
CA PRO A 58 -29.12 3.49 -36.71
C PRO A 58 -27.96 4.39 -36.30
N PRO A 59 -26.74 3.83 -36.15
CA PRO A 59 -25.61 4.59 -35.65
C PRO A 59 -25.58 5.90 -36.42
N ILE A 60 -25.76 7.01 -35.70
CA ILE A 60 -25.66 8.33 -36.28
C ILE A 60 -24.21 8.43 -36.73
N ASP A 61 -23.99 8.14 -38.01
CA ASP A 61 -22.74 8.40 -38.69
C ASP A 61 -22.62 9.92 -38.70
N GLY A 62 -22.01 10.45 -37.64
CA GLY A 62 -21.65 11.85 -37.56
C GLY A 62 -20.79 12.21 -38.77
N PRO A 63 -20.84 13.47 -39.24
CA PRO A 63 -20.03 13.87 -40.38
C PRO A 63 -18.55 13.52 -40.12
N PRO A 64 -17.85 12.93 -41.10
CA PRO A 64 -16.43 12.61 -40.97
C PRO A 64 -15.67 13.88 -40.58
N GLY A 65 -14.90 13.80 -39.49
CA GLY A 65 -14.17 14.95 -38.92
C GLY A 65 -14.76 15.52 -37.61
N SER A 66 -15.79 14.91 -37.03
CA SER A 66 -16.37 15.33 -35.74
C SER A 66 -15.73 14.67 -34.52
N LEU A 67 -14.69 13.83 -34.70
CA LEU A 67 -13.98 13.19 -33.60
C LEU A 67 -13.31 14.25 -32.72
N MET A 68 -13.62 14.23 -31.42
CA MET A 68 -13.03 15.14 -30.43
C MET A 68 -12.96 14.45 -29.07
N VAL A 69 -11.86 14.66 -28.35
CA VAL A 69 -11.75 14.30 -26.93
C VAL A 69 -12.37 15.43 -26.11
N THR A 70 -13.37 15.12 -25.30
CA THR A 70 -14.05 16.11 -24.46
C THR A 70 -13.48 16.14 -23.04
N SER A 71 -13.07 14.99 -22.51
CA SER A 71 -12.39 14.90 -21.21
C SER A 71 -11.74 13.54 -21.01
N VAL A 72 -10.86 13.44 -20.01
CA VAL A 72 -10.22 12.20 -19.59
C VAL A 72 -10.37 12.04 -18.09
N THR A 73 -10.86 10.88 -17.64
CA THR A 73 -10.99 10.51 -16.23
C THR A 73 -9.87 9.55 -15.84
N ALA A 74 -9.31 9.84 -14.66
CA ALA A 74 -7.92 9.57 -14.25
C ALA A 74 -6.89 10.28 -15.18
N PRO A 75 -6.88 11.63 -15.26
CA PRO A 75 -5.93 12.36 -16.09
C PRO A 75 -4.48 12.27 -15.58
N THR A 76 -4.29 11.84 -14.33
CA THR A 76 -2.99 11.59 -13.73
C THR A 76 -2.83 10.11 -13.42
N LEU A 77 -1.71 9.56 -13.83
CA LEU A 77 -1.29 8.19 -13.57
C LEU A 77 0.05 8.22 -12.82
N TYR A 78 0.34 7.14 -12.10
CA TYR A 78 1.66 6.92 -11.50
C TYR A 78 2.44 5.93 -12.36
N GLU A 79 3.73 6.19 -12.54
CA GLU A 79 4.61 5.22 -13.19
C GLU A 79 4.60 3.84 -12.49
N GLY A 80 5.06 2.80 -13.18
CA GLY A 80 5.09 1.43 -12.67
C GLY A 80 3.73 0.72 -12.62
N THR A 81 2.61 1.46 -12.58
CA THR A 81 1.25 0.90 -12.50
C THR A 81 1.00 -0.14 -13.60
N GLY A 82 0.52 -1.32 -13.23
CA GLY A 82 0.25 -2.42 -14.16
C GLY A 82 1.45 -3.30 -14.48
N THR A 83 2.67 -2.93 -14.08
CA THR A 83 3.85 -3.79 -14.27
C THR A 83 3.85 -4.92 -13.23
N GLY A 84 3.26 -6.06 -13.57
CA GLY A 84 3.10 -7.18 -12.61
C GLY A 84 1.98 -6.94 -11.59
N SER A 85 1.16 -5.92 -11.83
CA SER A 85 0.05 -5.50 -11.00
C SER A 85 -1.18 -5.15 -11.84
N ARG A 86 -2.20 -4.47 -11.30
CA ARG A 86 -3.41 -4.17 -12.07
C ARG A 86 -3.15 -2.97 -13.01
N PRO A 87 -3.48 -3.06 -14.31
CA PRO A 87 -3.35 -1.91 -15.21
C PRO A 87 -4.16 -0.70 -14.73
N ALA A 88 -3.67 0.50 -15.03
CA ALA A 88 -4.41 1.73 -14.79
C ALA A 88 -5.63 1.79 -15.72
N LEU A 89 -6.78 2.18 -15.17
CA LEU A 89 -7.99 2.41 -15.95
C LEU A 89 -8.14 3.89 -16.29
N VAL A 90 -8.15 4.21 -17.58
CA VAL A 90 -8.43 5.55 -18.11
C VAL A 90 -9.74 5.52 -18.86
N ILE A 91 -10.61 6.50 -18.62
CA ILE A 91 -11.84 6.69 -19.39
C ILE A 91 -11.71 7.97 -20.20
N VAL A 92 -11.77 7.85 -21.51
CA VAL A 92 -11.77 8.99 -22.44
C VAL A 92 -13.20 9.24 -22.87
N ASN A 93 -13.72 10.43 -22.55
CA ASN A 93 -14.98 10.89 -23.10
C ASN A 93 -14.71 11.52 -24.47
N VAL A 94 -15.46 11.09 -25.47
CA VAL A 94 -15.27 11.46 -26.87
C VAL A 94 -16.61 11.84 -27.50
N SER A 95 -16.56 12.69 -28.51
CA SER A 95 -17.69 12.95 -29.41
C SER A 95 -17.31 12.60 -30.84
N GLY A 96 -18.31 12.28 -31.67
CA GLY A 96 -18.11 12.01 -33.10
C GLY A 96 -17.45 10.66 -33.41
N LEU A 97 -17.48 9.70 -32.46
CA LEU A 97 -16.95 8.36 -32.67
C LEU A 97 -17.95 7.50 -33.46
N ILE A 98 -17.52 7.00 -34.63
CA ILE A 98 -18.36 6.22 -35.55
C ILE A 98 -18.19 4.69 -35.37
N THR A 99 -18.76 3.89 -36.28
CA THR A 99 -18.90 2.43 -36.13
C THR A 99 -17.62 1.65 -36.33
N ALA A 100 -16.68 2.22 -37.07
CA ALA A 100 -15.34 1.66 -37.20
C ALA A 100 -14.64 1.64 -35.82
N ALA A 101 -13.90 0.57 -35.49
CA ALA A 101 -13.10 0.56 -34.27
C ALA A 101 -12.00 1.65 -34.34
N PRO A 102 -11.80 2.47 -33.30
CA PRO A 102 -10.71 3.43 -33.27
C PRO A 102 -9.37 2.71 -33.09
N ILE A 103 -8.31 3.29 -33.66
CA ILE A 103 -6.93 2.90 -33.38
C ILE A 103 -6.43 3.75 -32.22
N LEU A 104 -5.92 3.09 -31.18
CA LEU A 104 -5.39 3.74 -29.99
C LEU A 104 -3.88 3.52 -29.93
N THR A 105 -3.11 4.60 -29.82
CA THR A 105 -1.66 4.52 -29.67
C THR A 105 -1.18 5.44 -28.54
N LEU A 106 -0.13 5.00 -27.85
CA LEU A 106 0.52 5.76 -26.79
C LEU A 106 1.90 6.20 -27.28
N ALA A 107 2.20 7.49 -27.16
CA ALA A 107 3.54 8.00 -27.42
C ALA A 107 4.52 7.52 -26.34
N PRO A 108 5.79 7.24 -26.68
CA PRO A 108 6.81 6.95 -25.69
C PRO A 108 7.00 8.12 -24.71
N ILE A 109 7.19 7.79 -23.44
CA ILE A 109 7.54 8.75 -22.39
C ILE A 109 9.07 8.87 -22.35
N MET A 110 9.59 10.09 -22.35
CA MET A 110 11.03 10.32 -22.21
C MET A 110 11.45 10.24 -20.74
N ASP A 111 12.28 9.24 -20.41
CA ASP A 111 12.91 9.07 -19.11
C ASP A 111 14.40 9.42 -19.21
N GLY A 112 14.73 10.68 -18.93
CA GLY A 112 16.02 11.25 -19.31
C GLY A 112 16.17 11.27 -20.83
N THR A 113 17.13 10.51 -21.36
CA THR A 113 17.36 10.35 -22.81
C THR A 113 16.78 9.05 -23.37
N THR A 114 16.20 8.20 -22.53
CA THR A 114 15.70 6.87 -22.94
C THR A 114 14.19 6.92 -23.12
N PRO A 115 13.66 6.57 -24.31
CA PRO A 115 12.21 6.43 -24.48
C PRO A 115 11.71 5.17 -23.77
N ARG A 116 10.62 5.29 -23.03
CA ARG A 116 9.91 4.21 -22.34
C ARG A 116 8.49 4.11 -22.89
N THR A 117 8.08 2.91 -23.29
CA THR A 117 6.77 2.68 -23.93
C THR A 117 5.77 2.16 -22.91
N ALA A 118 4.64 2.87 -22.77
CA ALA A 118 3.45 2.36 -22.10
C ALA A 118 2.66 1.46 -23.05
N THR A 119 1.94 0.48 -22.51
CA THR A 119 1.17 -0.48 -23.30
C THR A 119 -0.33 -0.37 -23.00
N ILE A 120 -1.15 -0.42 -24.05
CA ILE A 120 -2.60 -0.62 -23.90
C ILE A 120 -2.84 -2.12 -23.86
N THR A 121 -3.27 -2.65 -22.72
CA THR A 121 -3.52 -4.10 -22.55
C THR A 121 -4.95 -4.49 -22.87
N ALA A 122 -5.89 -3.56 -22.72
CA ALA A 122 -7.27 -3.72 -23.13
C ALA A 122 -7.90 -2.36 -23.45
N ASN A 123 -8.91 -2.37 -24.31
CA ASN A 123 -9.77 -1.21 -24.50
C ASN A 123 -11.22 -1.66 -24.79
N ARG A 124 -12.18 -0.79 -24.49
CA ARG A 124 -13.59 -1.00 -24.78
C ARG A 124 -14.26 0.33 -25.09
N VAL A 125 -15.03 0.36 -26.17
CA VAL A 125 -15.88 1.49 -26.55
C VAL A 125 -17.28 1.27 -25.96
N SER A 126 -17.90 2.32 -25.42
CA SER A 126 -19.27 2.26 -24.93
C SER A 126 -20.28 2.07 -26.07
N ALA A 127 -21.46 1.52 -25.76
CA ALA A 127 -22.48 1.23 -26.78
C ALA A 127 -22.98 2.50 -27.49
N ASP A 128 -23.12 3.61 -26.74
CA ASP A 128 -23.45 4.95 -27.25
C ASP A 128 -22.26 5.69 -27.87
N ARG A 129 -21.06 5.09 -27.81
CA ARG A 129 -19.80 5.63 -28.34
C ARG A 129 -19.37 6.99 -27.80
N SER A 130 -19.90 7.36 -26.65
CA SER A 130 -19.47 8.57 -25.94
C SER A 130 -18.18 8.36 -25.13
N LYS A 131 -17.74 7.10 -24.93
CA LYS A 131 -16.62 6.75 -24.05
C LYS A 131 -15.74 5.64 -24.60
N ILE A 132 -14.45 5.71 -24.26
CA ILE A 132 -13.47 4.64 -24.44
C ILE A 132 -12.82 4.36 -23.08
N ALA A 133 -12.97 3.14 -22.57
CA ALA A 133 -12.24 2.65 -21.41
C ALA A 133 -10.94 1.98 -21.88
N ILE A 134 -9.81 2.34 -21.28
CA ILE A 134 -8.48 1.87 -21.68
C ILE A 134 -7.75 1.36 -20.43
N ALA A 135 -7.25 0.14 -20.49
CA ALA A 135 -6.34 -0.42 -19.50
C ALA A 135 -4.90 -0.20 -19.96
N ILE A 136 -4.10 0.49 -19.14
CA ILE A 136 -2.74 0.92 -19.47
C ILE A 136 -1.75 0.33 -18.47
N GLU A 137 -0.68 -0.31 -18.94
CA GLU A 137 0.50 -0.60 -18.12
C GLU A 137 1.56 0.47 -18.37
N LEU A 138 2.08 1.03 -17.29
CA LEU A 138 3.12 2.05 -17.29
C LEU A 138 4.44 1.45 -16.82
N PRO A 139 5.53 1.63 -17.59
CA PRO A 139 6.84 1.25 -17.11
C PRO A 139 7.26 2.16 -15.93
N VAL A 140 8.20 1.68 -15.13
CA VAL A 140 8.95 2.51 -14.17
C VAL A 140 9.89 3.43 -14.95
N LEU A 141 9.97 4.70 -14.56
CA LEU A 141 10.82 5.74 -15.16
C LEU A 141 11.92 6.12 -14.16
N PRO A 142 12.98 5.31 -14.01
CA PRO A 142 13.99 5.48 -12.95
C PRO A 142 14.74 6.82 -12.96
N MET A 143 14.72 7.57 -14.07
CA MET A 143 15.35 8.90 -14.16
C MET A 143 14.36 10.03 -13.84
N THR A 144 13.09 9.73 -13.57
CA THR A 144 12.04 10.69 -13.25
C THR A 144 11.83 10.73 -11.73
N ALA A 145 12.45 11.71 -11.08
CA ALA A 145 12.38 11.87 -9.63
C ALA A 145 10.94 11.98 -9.10
N HIS A 146 10.74 11.63 -7.82
CA HIS A 146 9.45 11.71 -7.16
C HIS A 146 8.75 13.06 -7.34
N GLY A 147 7.50 13.02 -7.78
CA GLY A 147 6.66 14.20 -8.01
C GLY A 147 6.95 14.95 -9.31
N VAL A 148 8.01 14.61 -10.05
CA VAL A 148 8.24 15.13 -11.40
C VAL A 148 7.24 14.50 -12.35
N THR A 149 6.60 15.31 -13.18
CA THR A 149 5.60 14.84 -14.13
C THR A 149 6.15 14.74 -15.55
N ARG A 150 5.58 13.80 -16.30
CA ARG A 150 5.80 13.58 -17.74
C ARG A 150 4.47 13.54 -18.46
N ILE A 151 4.48 13.85 -19.76
CA ILE A 151 3.31 13.74 -20.61
C ILE A 151 3.32 12.36 -21.27
N LEU A 152 2.22 11.63 -21.12
CA LEU A 152 1.89 10.47 -21.92
C LEU A 152 0.78 10.87 -22.88
N ARG A 153 1.10 10.91 -24.17
CA ARG A 153 0.13 11.28 -25.21
C ARG A 153 -0.60 10.05 -25.71
N LEU A 154 -1.92 10.07 -25.59
CA LEU A 154 -2.83 9.12 -26.23
C LEU A 154 -3.31 9.71 -27.55
N THR A 155 -3.05 9.00 -28.64
CA THR A 155 -3.58 9.33 -29.96
C THR A 155 -4.73 8.38 -30.29
N ILE A 156 -5.86 8.95 -30.70
CA ILE A 156 -7.06 8.23 -31.13
C ILE A 156 -7.26 8.56 -32.60
N GLU A 157 -7.16 7.54 -33.45
CA GLU A 157 -7.36 7.66 -34.88
C GLU A 157 -8.61 6.89 -35.33
N GLN A 158 -9.45 7.52 -36.13
CA GLN A 158 -10.60 6.88 -36.74
C GLN A 158 -10.83 7.43 -38.16
N THR A 159 -10.74 6.57 -39.18
CA THR A 159 -10.98 6.94 -40.58
C THR A 159 -10.20 8.18 -41.05
N GLY A 160 -8.96 8.32 -40.60
CA GLY A 160 -8.08 9.46 -40.93
C GLY A 160 -8.29 10.72 -40.09
N ALA A 161 -9.31 10.77 -39.22
CA ALA A 161 -9.41 11.78 -38.17
C ALA A 161 -8.51 11.38 -36.99
N ILE A 162 -7.68 12.31 -36.53
CA ILE A 162 -6.74 12.11 -35.43
C ILE A 162 -7.04 13.12 -34.33
N VAL A 163 -7.20 12.63 -33.11
CA VAL A 163 -7.29 13.47 -31.91
C VAL A 163 -6.30 12.98 -30.87
N GLU A 164 -5.84 13.90 -30.03
CA GLU A 164 -4.86 13.63 -29.00
C GLU A 164 -5.41 14.00 -27.62
N ALA A 165 -5.01 13.23 -26.62
CA ALA A 165 -5.26 13.51 -25.22
C ALA A 165 -3.94 13.34 -24.44
N ASP A 166 -3.63 14.33 -23.61
CA ASP A 166 -2.44 14.29 -22.75
C ASP A 166 -2.84 13.76 -21.36
N LEU A 167 -2.19 12.67 -20.96
CA LEU A 167 -2.20 12.14 -19.60
C LEU A 167 -0.93 12.60 -18.88
N THR A 168 -1.05 12.89 -17.58
CA THR A 168 0.08 13.22 -16.72
C THR A 168 0.60 11.95 -16.05
N VAL A 169 1.86 11.60 -16.23
CA VAL A 169 2.51 10.50 -15.50
C VAL A 169 3.40 11.11 -14.42
N THR A 170 3.16 10.74 -13.17
CA THR A 170 3.95 11.21 -12.02
C THR A 170 5.01 10.17 -11.66
N GLY A 171 6.28 10.60 -11.63
CA GLY A 171 7.40 9.79 -11.17
C GLY A 171 7.34 9.53 -9.67
N LEU A 172 7.87 8.38 -9.25
CA LEU A 172 7.95 7.93 -7.87
C LEU A 172 9.38 7.51 -7.55
N ASP A 173 9.75 7.57 -6.28
CA ASP A 173 11.05 7.03 -5.87
C ASP A 173 10.99 5.49 -5.91
N GLU A 174 12.14 4.83 -6.09
CA GLU A 174 12.31 3.39 -5.85
C GLU A 174 12.89 3.17 -4.45
N LEU A 175 12.29 2.29 -3.65
CA LEU A 175 12.82 1.97 -2.32
C LEU A 175 13.90 0.90 -2.42
N THR A 176 15.17 1.29 -2.24
CA THR A 176 16.28 0.35 -2.06
C THR A 176 17.06 0.75 -0.80
N PRO A 177 16.78 0.13 0.37
CA PRO A 177 17.47 0.48 1.60
C PRO A 177 18.99 0.28 1.48
N ALA A 178 19.74 1.38 1.52
CA ALA A 178 21.20 1.34 1.49
C ALA A 178 21.83 1.20 2.89
N ALA A 179 21.07 1.53 3.94
CA ALA A 179 21.50 1.44 5.33
C ALA A 179 20.88 0.22 6.01
N ALA A 180 21.62 -0.38 6.95
CA ALA A 180 21.14 -1.50 7.77
C ALA A 180 19.97 -1.09 8.69
N THR A 181 19.79 0.21 8.95
CA THR A 181 18.69 0.77 9.73
C THR A 181 18.04 1.91 8.94
N VAL A 182 16.71 1.88 8.81
CA VAL A 182 15.90 2.90 8.15
C VAL A 182 14.87 3.45 9.13
N ASN A 183 14.78 4.78 9.24
CA ASN A 183 13.75 5.41 10.05
C ASN A 183 12.45 5.52 9.25
N THR A 184 11.30 5.14 9.82
CA THR A 184 10.01 5.21 9.14
C THR A 184 9.60 6.63 8.76
N SER A 185 10.13 7.66 9.41
CA SER A 185 9.91 9.06 9.02
C SER A 185 10.56 9.43 7.68
N THR A 186 11.50 8.63 7.18
CA THR A 186 12.13 8.83 5.86
C THR A 186 11.42 8.06 4.76
N LEU A 187 10.44 7.21 5.09
CA LEU A 187 9.66 6.49 4.10
C LEU A 187 8.70 7.42 3.38
N ARG A 188 8.54 7.19 2.08
CA ARG A 188 7.53 7.85 1.24
C ARG A 188 6.19 7.12 1.41
N THR A 189 5.11 7.83 1.14
CA THR A 189 3.76 7.25 1.11
C THR A 189 3.60 6.20 0.02
N LEU A 190 4.30 6.36 -1.11
CA LEU A 190 4.20 5.49 -2.28
C LEU A 190 5.53 5.51 -3.06
N TYR A 191 5.95 4.35 -3.51
CA TYR A 191 7.13 4.10 -4.35
C TYR A 191 6.71 3.48 -5.70
N SER A 192 7.57 3.52 -6.71
CA SER A 192 7.34 2.76 -7.95
C SER A 192 7.63 1.28 -7.73
N THR A 193 8.77 0.97 -7.13
CA THR A 193 9.17 -0.40 -6.72
C THR A 193 9.78 -0.39 -5.33
N ALA A 194 9.91 -1.56 -4.71
CA ALA A 194 10.72 -1.74 -3.51
C ALA A 194 11.57 -3.00 -3.62
N THR A 195 12.87 -2.87 -3.33
CA THR A 195 13.82 -3.98 -3.30
C THR A 195 14.60 -3.98 -2.00
N VAL A 196 14.43 -5.02 -1.19
CA VAL A 196 15.22 -5.31 0.00
C VAL A 196 16.16 -6.46 -0.32
N ALA A 197 17.39 -6.12 -0.69
CA ALA A 197 18.44 -7.07 -1.07
C ALA A 197 19.47 -7.34 0.05
N SER A 198 19.32 -6.70 1.20
CA SER A 198 20.19 -6.86 2.36
C SER A 198 19.39 -6.67 3.63
N ALA A 199 19.84 -7.30 4.73
CA ALA A 199 19.17 -7.21 6.01
C ALA A 199 18.96 -5.75 6.44
N VAL A 200 17.72 -5.39 6.74
CA VAL A 200 17.32 -4.02 7.09
C VAL A 200 16.44 -4.02 8.32
N ARG A 201 16.63 -3.04 9.20
CA ARG A 201 15.77 -2.77 10.34
C ARG A 201 15.01 -1.47 10.17
N PHE A 202 13.68 -1.53 10.25
CA PHE A 202 12.86 -0.34 10.33
C PHE A 202 12.63 0.04 11.79
N ILE A 203 12.90 1.31 12.09
CA ILE A 203 12.72 1.92 13.41
C ILE A 203 11.90 3.21 13.28
N GLY A 204 11.44 3.75 14.39
CA GLY A 204 10.77 5.05 14.41
C GLY A 204 9.35 4.95 14.94
N ALA A 205 8.72 6.10 15.12
CA ALA A 205 7.45 6.18 15.84
C ALA A 205 6.22 5.79 14.99
N ALA A 206 6.34 5.83 13.66
CA ALA A 206 5.32 5.39 12.71
C ALA A 206 5.56 3.94 12.26
N PRO A 207 4.53 3.23 11.78
CA PRO A 207 4.70 1.93 11.12
C PRO A 207 5.60 2.02 9.89
N ALA A 208 6.25 0.92 9.56
CA ALA A 208 6.94 0.78 8.29
C ALA A 208 5.91 0.48 7.20
N LEU A 209 5.50 1.50 6.45
CA LEU A 209 4.56 1.36 5.34
C LEU A 209 5.33 1.34 4.02
N ILE A 210 5.45 0.16 3.40
CA ILE A 210 6.09 -0.01 2.10
C ILE A 210 4.99 -0.26 1.07
N ARG A 211 4.66 0.78 0.31
CA ARG A 211 3.62 0.75 -0.72
C ARG A 211 4.23 1.03 -2.08
N THR A 212 3.89 0.21 -3.06
CA THR A 212 4.44 0.30 -4.42
C THR A 212 3.34 0.23 -5.47
N THR A 213 3.53 0.90 -6.62
CA THR A 213 2.68 0.78 -7.82
C THR A 213 3.06 -0.39 -8.73
N SER A 214 4.01 -1.22 -8.30
CA SER A 214 4.50 -2.37 -9.05
C SER A 214 4.83 -3.47 -8.04
N ASN A 215 6.08 -3.93 -8.00
CA ASN A 215 6.52 -5.06 -7.20
C ASN A 215 7.29 -4.67 -5.93
N ILE A 216 7.15 -5.51 -4.91
CA ILE A 216 8.02 -5.56 -3.74
C ILE A 216 8.84 -6.86 -3.83
N SER A 217 10.17 -6.74 -3.82
CA SER A 217 11.11 -7.86 -3.77
C SER A 217 11.86 -7.85 -2.45
N ILE A 218 11.76 -8.93 -1.67
CA ILE A 218 12.49 -9.11 -0.42
C ILE A 218 13.29 -10.40 -0.55
N THR A 219 14.62 -10.28 -0.56
CA THR A 219 15.55 -11.40 -0.71
C THR A 219 16.46 -11.60 0.50
N ASP A 220 16.30 -10.76 1.51
CA ASP A 220 17.00 -10.84 2.80
C ASP A 220 16.04 -10.46 3.95
N VAL A 221 16.54 -10.43 5.20
CA VAL A 221 15.73 -10.26 6.40
C VAL A 221 15.23 -8.82 6.58
N VAL A 222 13.93 -8.67 6.83
CA VAL A 222 13.32 -7.41 7.26
C VAL A 222 13.01 -7.49 8.75
N HIS A 223 13.68 -6.64 9.52
CA HIS A 223 13.47 -6.48 10.95
C HIS A 223 12.53 -5.32 11.25
N VAL A 224 11.49 -5.61 12.01
CA VAL A 224 10.67 -4.58 12.68
C VAL A 224 10.61 -4.79 14.18
N ASP A 225 11.38 -5.75 14.71
CA ASP A 225 11.52 -6.01 16.15
C ASP A 225 12.32 -4.89 16.86
N GLY A 226 12.11 -4.75 18.17
CA GLY A 226 12.97 -3.93 19.03
C GLY A 226 14.29 -4.64 19.37
N VAL A 227 15.35 -3.88 19.63
CA VAL A 227 16.68 -4.41 20.03
C VAL A 227 17.21 -3.64 21.22
N GLY A 228 17.58 -4.35 22.28
CA GLY A 228 17.92 -3.70 23.54
C GLY A 228 16.73 -2.87 24.01
N SER A 229 16.93 -1.60 24.36
CA SER A 229 15.85 -0.67 24.71
C SER A 229 15.21 0.04 23.52
N GLU A 230 15.80 -0.08 22.33
CA GLU A 230 15.32 0.62 21.14
C GLU A 230 14.08 -0.10 20.58
N PRO A 231 12.97 0.63 20.34
CA PRO A 231 11.78 0.04 19.76
C PRO A 231 11.97 -0.27 18.27
N GLY A 232 11.21 -1.27 17.81
CA GLY A 232 10.97 -1.47 16.38
C GLY A 232 10.10 -0.37 15.78
N ALA A 233 9.89 -0.39 14.46
CA ALA A 233 8.98 0.55 13.78
C ALA A 233 7.59 0.56 14.42
N HIS A 234 7.12 1.71 14.91
CA HIS A 234 5.87 1.85 15.69
C HIS A 234 5.85 1.25 17.09
N GLY A 235 6.90 0.54 17.52
CA GLY A 235 7.02 -0.04 18.85
C GLY A 235 7.27 1.01 19.94
N CYS A 236 7.22 0.56 21.19
CA CYS A 236 7.46 1.41 22.36
C CYS A 236 8.82 1.11 23.00
N ALA A 237 9.56 2.14 23.36
CA ALA A 237 10.89 1.98 23.94
C ALA A 237 10.83 1.24 25.28
N GLY A 238 11.89 0.50 25.59
CA GLY A 238 12.08 -0.09 26.91
C GLY A 238 12.34 0.98 27.99
N GLY A 239 12.01 0.66 29.24
CA GLY A 239 12.24 1.56 30.38
C GLY A 239 13.70 1.56 30.80
N PRO A 240 14.30 2.70 31.19
CA PRO A 240 15.57 2.70 31.90
C PRO A 240 15.48 1.94 33.24
N GLY A 241 16.63 1.72 33.88
CA GLY A 241 16.71 1.03 35.17
C GLY A 241 15.69 1.56 36.19
N SER A 242 15.04 0.64 36.89
CA SER A 242 14.01 0.89 37.91
C SER A 242 12.73 1.58 37.41
N THR A 243 12.56 1.78 36.10
CA THR A 243 11.39 2.45 35.51
C THR A 243 10.58 1.54 34.60
N ALA A 244 9.30 1.88 34.43
CA ALA A 244 8.42 1.20 33.49
C ALA A 244 8.80 1.45 32.03
N GLY A 245 8.45 0.51 31.16
CA GLY A 245 8.55 0.66 29.70
C GLY A 245 7.56 1.67 29.12
N GLY A 246 7.76 2.03 27.86
CA GLY A 246 6.90 2.97 27.15
C GLY A 246 5.48 2.44 26.89
N CYS A 247 4.60 3.35 26.45
CA CYS A 247 3.20 3.11 26.07
C CYS A 247 2.22 2.84 27.22
N GLY A 248 2.45 3.51 28.35
CA GLY A 248 1.51 3.58 29.46
C GLY A 248 1.44 2.27 30.24
N THR A 249 0.25 1.88 30.68
CA THR A 249 0.04 0.71 31.54
C THR A 249 0.38 -0.63 30.90
N SER A 250 0.56 -0.63 29.58
CA SER A 250 0.91 -1.82 28.81
C SER A 250 2.43 -2.01 28.66
N GLY A 251 3.22 -1.00 29.05
CA GLY A 251 4.65 -1.15 29.29
C GLY A 251 4.90 -2.03 30.51
N GLY A 252 5.99 -2.81 30.48
CA GLY A 252 6.41 -3.60 31.63
C GLY A 252 6.82 -2.71 32.81
N GLY A 253 6.49 -3.10 34.03
CA GLY A 253 6.88 -2.38 35.24
C GLY A 253 8.38 -2.47 35.50
N GLY A 254 8.95 -1.41 36.10
CA GLY A 254 10.34 -1.42 36.55
C GLY A 254 10.54 -2.35 37.75
N GLY A 255 11.70 -3.01 37.82
CA GLY A 255 12.11 -3.73 39.02
C GLY A 255 12.40 -2.77 40.17
N THR A 256 12.14 -3.20 41.40
CA THR A 256 12.54 -2.43 42.60
C THR A 256 14.04 -2.49 42.86
N SER A 257 14.60 -1.37 43.33
CA SER A 257 16.00 -1.30 43.76
C SER A 257 16.20 -2.01 45.11
N GLY A 258 17.33 -2.69 45.28
CA GLY A 258 17.64 -3.43 46.51
C GLY A 258 19.03 -4.01 46.53
N LEU A 259 19.35 -4.85 47.52
CA LEU A 259 20.71 -5.41 47.67
C LEU A 259 21.15 -6.21 46.43
N SER A 260 20.23 -6.98 45.84
CA SER A 260 20.46 -7.80 44.64
C SER A 260 19.93 -7.18 43.35
N GLY A 261 19.23 -6.04 43.41
CA GLY A 261 18.32 -5.60 42.33
C GLY A 261 17.20 -6.63 42.04
N SER A 262 16.32 -6.28 41.12
CA SER A 262 15.26 -7.18 40.61
C SER A 262 15.06 -6.96 39.12
N ALA A 263 14.57 -7.96 38.38
CA ALA A 263 14.33 -7.78 36.95
C ALA A 263 13.03 -6.98 36.70
N GLY A 264 13.01 -6.20 35.61
CA GLY A 264 11.80 -5.55 35.12
C GLY A 264 10.84 -6.56 34.47
N GLY A 265 9.59 -6.15 34.27
CA GLY A 265 8.58 -6.94 33.55
C GLY A 265 8.62 -6.71 32.04
N GLY A 266 8.06 -7.65 31.28
CA GLY A 266 7.84 -7.49 29.83
C GLY A 266 6.63 -6.62 29.52
N GLY A 267 6.61 -5.97 28.36
CA GLY A 267 5.42 -5.30 27.82
C GLY A 267 4.33 -6.30 27.46
N GLY A 268 3.06 -5.90 27.50
CA GLY A 268 1.92 -6.75 27.15
C GLY A 268 1.37 -6.44 25.76
N PHE A 269 1.35 -7.38 24.83
CA PHE A 269 0.66 -7.25 23.53
C PHE A 269 -0.17 -8.50 23.26
N GLY A 270 -1.47 -8.34 23.03
CA GLY A 270 -2.45 -9.45 22.91
C GLY A 270 -2.69 -10.21 24.22
N ALA A 271 -1.68 -10.28 25.09
CA ALA A 271 -1.71 -10.87 26.43
C ALA A 271 -0.91 -10.00 27.42
N THR A 272 -1.10 -10.26 28.72
CA THR A 272 -0.30 -9.65 29.77
C THR A 272 1.17 -10.02 29.59
N GLY A 273 2.06 -9.04 29.75
CA GLY A 273 3.50 -9.28 29.75
C GLY A 273 3.93 -10.20 30.89
N ALA A 274 5.07 -10.86 30.73
CA ALA A 274 5.65 -11.64 31.82
C ALA A 274 6.15 -10.71 32.95
N GLY A 275 5.93 -11.08 34.21
CA GLY A 275 6.61 -10.42 35.32
C GLY A 275 8.11 -10.71 35.31
N GLY A 276 8.90 -9.80 35.88
CA GLY A 276 10.32 -10.03 36.11
C GLY A 276 10.57 -11.13 37.16
N MET A 277 11.83 -11.51 37.33
CA MET A 277 12.30 -12.40 38.39
C MET A 277 12.96 -11.62 39.54
N GLY A 278 12.99 -12.23 40.74
CA GLY A 278 13.72 -11.71 41.90
C GLY A 278 12.82 -11.32 43.08
N ASN A 279 13.42 -10.74 44.11
CA ASN A 279 12.69 -10.20 45.26
C ASN A 279 12.09 -8.85 44.84
N SER A 280 10.77 -8.79 44.68
CA SER A 280 10.00 -7.63 44.21
C SER A 280 10.25 -7.25 42.73
N PRO A 281 9.92 -8.16 41.78
CA PRO A 281 10.12 -7.93 40.36
C PRO A 281 9.15 -6.89 39.79
N GLY A 282 9.53 -6.30 38.66
CA GLY A 282 8.63 -5.48 37.86
C GLY A 282 7.44 -6.32 37.36
N GLY A 283 6.22 -5.78 37.50
CA GLY A 283 5.01 -6.42 36.97
C GLY A 283 5.01 -6.46 35.45
N GLY A 284 4.40 -7.47 34.85
CA GLY A 284 4.14 -7.47 33.42
C GLY A 284 3.18 -6.35 33.01
N GLY A 285 3.38 -5.79 31.81
CA GLY A 285 2.46 -4.79 31.26
C GLY A 285 1.07 -5.37 31.01
N ALA A 286 0.02 -4.57 31.19
CA ALA A 286 -1.33 -4.98 30.87
C ALA A 286 -1.47 -5.33 29.37
N PRO A 287 -2.30 -6.32 28.99
CA PRO A 287 -2.54 -6.64 27.59
C PRO A 287 -3.02 -5.37 26.87
N SER A 288 -2.37 -5.02 25.76
CA SER A 288 -2.90 -4.04 24.83
C SER A 288 -3.19 -4.70 23.49
N GLY A 289 -4.21 -4.16 22.83
CA GLY A 289 -4.59 -4.61 21.51
C GLY A 289 -5.28 -5.97 21.48
N ASP A 290 -5.33 -6.51 20.27
CA ASP A 290 -5.90 -7.81 19.91
C ASP A 290 -4.92 -8.39 18.91
N GLU A 291 -4.40 -9.60 19.16
CA GLU A 291 -3.42 -10.25 18.28
C GLU A 291 -3.93 -10.43 16.84
N LEU A 292 -5.26 -10.47 16.65
CA LEU A 292 -5.91 -10.60 15.34
C LEU A 292 -6.12 -9.26 14.63
N LEU A 293 -5.92 -8.15 15.33
CA LEU A 293 -6.01 -6.82 14.76
C LEU A 293 -4.61 -6.20 14.80
N THR A 294 -4.23 -5.37 13.85
CA THR A 294 -3.02 -4.56 14.00
C THR A 294 -3.38 -3.19 13.50
N SER A 295 -3.40 -2.22 14.41
CA SER A 295 -3.75 -0.86 14.05
C SER A 295 -2.56 -0.22 13.35
N LEU A 296 -2.74 0.19 12.11
CA LEU A 296 -1.75 0.94 11.33
C LEU A 296 -1.70 2.43 11.74
N THR A 297 -2.62 2.87 12.61
CA THR A 297 -2.79 4.28 12.98
C THR A 297 -3.09 4.41 14.47
N THR A 298 -2.10 4.16 15.33
CA THR A 298 -2.16 4.64 16.72
C THR A 298 -1.24 5.84 16.93
N ASN A 299 -1.66 6.76 17.80
CA ASN A 299 -0.83 7.93 18.11
C ASN A 299 0.49 7.49 18.76
N ILE A 300 1.57 8.23 18.46
CA ILE A 300 2.89 8.01 19.05
C ILE A 300 2.77 8.08 20.58
N GLY A 301 3.37 7.12 21.30
CA GLY A 301 3.33 7.04 22.77
C GLY A 301 2.01 6.61 23.40
N ALA A 302 0.90 6.52 22.65
CA ALA A 302 -0.36 6.00 23.17
C ALA A 302 -0.32 4.49 23.40
N ALA A 303 -1.02 4.01 24.43
CA ALA A 303 -1.36 2.59 24.54
C ALA A 303 -2.21 2.18 23.31
N GLY A 304 -1.93 1.02 22.74
CA GLY A 304 -2.55 0.62 21.48
C GLY A 304 -2.18 -0.80 21.06
N ASN A 305 -2.67 -1.21 19.89
CA ASN A 305 -2.44 -2.55 19.36
C ASN A 305 -1.08 -2.65 18.65
N ARG A 306 0.00 -2.59 19.44
CA ARG A 306 1.41 -2.59 19.01
C ARG A 306 2.33 -3.12 20.11
N GLY A 307 3.60 -3.41 19.77
CA GLY A 307 4.57 -3.91 20.74
C GLY A 307 4.94 -2.88 21.81
N ASN A 308 4.71 -3.24 23.08
CA ASN A 308 5.08 -2.40 24.23
C ASN A 308 6.48 -2.74 24.75
N GLY A 309 7.16 -1.73 25.30
CA GLY A 309 8.48 -1.91 25.89
C GLY A 309 8.41 -2.58 27.26
N GLY A 310 9.40 -3.40 27.58
CA GLY A 310 9.63 -3.92 28.93
C GLY A 310 10.13 -2.84 29.88
N GLY A 311 9.92 -3.04 31.18
CA GLY A 311 10.49 -2.21 32.22
C GLY A 311 11.95 -2.54 32.48
N GLY A 312 12.72 -1.57 32.97
CA GLY A 312 14.11 -1.79 33.37
C GLY A 312 14.21 -2.56 34.68
N GLY A 313 15.30 -3.30 34.86
CA GLY A 313 15.65 -3.92 36.14
C GLY A 313 15.90 -2.86 37.20
N GLY A 314 15.63 -3.18 38.46
CA GLY A 314 15.90 -2.33 39.61
C GLY A 314 17.39 -2.25 39.94
N ASP A 315 17.81 -1.12 40.51
CA ASP A 315 19.21 -0.90 40.87
C ASP A 315 19.66 -1.84 42.00
N ALA A 316 20.88 -2.37 41.86
CA ALA A 316 21.56 -3.14 42.89
C ALA A 316 22.56 -2.26 43.66
N THR A 317 22.91 -2.65 44.88
CA THR A 317 23.99 -1.97 45.65
C THR A 317 25.33 -1.95 44.90
N LEU A 318 25.54 -2.91 43.99
CA LEU A 318 26.76 -3.07 43.21
C LEU A 318 26.63 -2.59 41.75
N GLY A 319 25.50 -2.02 41.32
CA GLY A 319 25.36 -1.53 39.95
C GLY A 319 23.93 -1.08 39.59
N ALA A 320 23.83 -0.28 38.53
CA ALA A 320 22.54 0.13 37.99
C ALA A 320 21.79 -1.06 37.36
N GLY A 321 20.46 -1.01 37.41
CA GLY A 321 19.62 -1.98 36.74
C GLY A 321 19.67 -1.85 35.21
N GLY A 322 19.57 -2.98 34.51
CA GLY A 322 19.57 -3.01 33.04
C GLY A 322 18.30 -2.38 32.44
N ALA A 323 18.41 -1.82 31.24
CA ALA A 323 17.24 -1.30 30.52
C ALA A 323 16.31 -2.44 30.09
N GLY A 324 15.01 -2.15 30.02
CA GLY A 324 14.01 -3.07 29.50
C GLY A 324 14.11 -3.22 27.99
N GLY A 325 13.53 -4.32 27.47
CA GLY A 325 13.46 -4.58 26.03
C GLY A 325 12.55 -3.60 25.27
N GLY A 326 12.91 -3.18 24.06
CA GLY A 326 12.04 -2.44 23.16
C GLY A 326 10.91 -3.32 22.63
N GLY A 327 9.73 -2.72 22.44
CA GLY A 327 8.59 -3.40 21.85
C GLY A 327 8.79 -3.68 20.36
N GLY A 328 8.19 -4.78 19.89
CA GLY A 328 8.11 -5.11 18.47
C GLY A 328 7.34 -4.06 17.66
N GLY A 329 7.57 -4.06 16.35
CA GLY A 329 7.05 -3.07 15.43
C GLY A 329 6.03 -3.61 14.42
N VAL A 330 5.58 -2.71 13.54
CA VAL A 330 4.55 -2.95 12.53
C VAL A 330 5.12 -2.71 11.13
N LEU A 331 4.92 -3.69 10.25
CA LEU A 331 5.24 -3.62 8.83
C LEU A 331 3.96 -3.82 8.00
N GLU A 332 3.72 -2.93 7.05
CA GLU A 332 2.73 -3.10 6.00
C GLU A 332 3.45 -3.17 4.65
N LEU A 333 3.12 -4.18 3.85
CA LEU A 333 3.61 -4.34 2.48
C LEU A 333 2.41 -4.33 1.53
N THR A 334 2.36 -3.34 0.64
CA THR A 334 1.32 -3.22 -0.38
C THR A 334 1.95 -3.06 -1.76
N ALA A 335 1.64 -3.99 -2.66
CA ALA A 335 2.05 -3.98 -4.06
C ALA A 335 0.78 -3.91 -4.92
N GLY A 336 0.71 -2.97 -5.87
CA GLY A 336 -0.55 -2.59 -6.52
C GLY A 336 -0.41 -2.28 -7.98
#